data_AF-A0A538EVB1-F1
#
_entry.id   AF-A0A538EVB1-F1
#
_cell.length_a   1.000
_cell.length_b   1.000
_cell.length_c   1.000
_cell.angle_alpha   90.00
_cell.angle_beta   90.00
_cell.angle_gamma   90.00
#
_symmetry.space_group_name_H-M   'P 1'
#
loop_
_entity.id
_entity.type
_entity.pdbx_description
1 polymer ?
#
loop_
_entity_poly.entity_id
_entity_poly.type
_entity_poly.pdbx_seq_one_letter_code
_entity_poly.pdbx_strand_id
1 'polypeptide(L)'
;MTTIPDPFQHEPVRRPQHLHLIALGLAVAVAAFVVAWLLASGGSSGTPSANSGPKIVSQAQLQHFAGSLDHPVYWVGPKHGFSYELTSGSGRVWVRYLPAGVTAGDPRASFLVIGTYEQPHAYANLKRATKRPGSVTRAIADRGLLVYNAQRPTSVYFSYPGAGYQVEVFAPSAETARSLVLAGETAPIK
;
A
#
# COMPACT_ATOMS: atom_id res chain seq x y z
N MET A 1 -49.76 44.83 -7.43
CA MET A 1 -48.29 44.96 -7.38
C MET A 1 -47.98 45.32 -5.95
N THR A 2 -47.62 44.38 -5.07
CA THR A 2 -46.29 43.75 -4.98
C THR A 2 -46.41 42.40 -4.27
N THR A 3 -45.91 41.33 -4.87
CA THR A 3 -45.87 39.98 -4.26
C THR A 3 -44.72 39.91 -3.25
N ILE A 4 -45.03 39.52 -2.02
CA ILE A 4 -44.07 39.26 -0.94
C ILE A 4 -43.47 37.86 -1.20
N PRO A 5 -42.13 37.68 -1.29
CA PRO A 5 -41.55 36.35 -1.43
C PRO A 5 -41.55 35.59 -0.10
N ASP A 6 -41.92 34.31 -0.18
CA ASP A 6 -41.99 33.33 0.91
C ASP A 6 -40.58 32.85 1.33
N PRO A 7 -40.17 32.95 2.61
CA PRO A 7 -38.81 32.63 3.05
C PRO A 7 -38.53 31.13 3.29
N PHE A 8 -39.43 30.20 2.94
CA PHE A 8 -39.26 28.77 3.25
C PHE A 8 -39.20 27.84 2.03
N GLN A 9 -38.36 28.16 1.04
CA GLN A 9 -37.92 27.16 0.05
C GLN A 9 -36.70 26.42 0.60
N HIS A 10 -36.94 25.29 1.27
CA HIS A 10 -35.89 24.31 1.54
C HIS A 10 -35.60 23.54 0.25
N GLU A 11 -34.53 23.94 -0.47
CA GLU A 11 -33.93 23.06 -1.47
C GLU A 11 -33.57 21.71 -0.81
N PRO A 12 -33.87 20.57 -1.44
CA PRO A 12 -33.32 19.31 -1.00
C PRO A 12 -31.79 19.40 -1.16
N VAL A 13 -31.08 19.58 -0.05
CA VAL A 13 -29.63 19.42 0.01
C VAL A 13 -29.33 18.01 -0.47
N ARG A 14 -28.99 17.88 -1.76
CA ARG A 14 -28.38 16.67 -2.31
C ARG A 14 -27.07 16.51 -1.55
N ARG A 15 -27.10 15.70 -0.49
CA ARG A 15 -25.92 15.32 0.27
C ARG A 15 -24.90 14.78 -0.73
N PRO A 16 -23.77 15.47 -0.96
CA PRO A 16 -22.74 14.93 -1.81
C PRO A 16 -22.14 13.74 -1.07
N GLN A 17 -22.48 12.52 -1.52
CA GLN A 17 -21.94 11.26 -1.01
C GLN A 17 -20.42 11.11 -1.30
N HIS A 18 -19.79 12.14 -1.85
CA HIS A 18 -18.37 12.20 -2.21
C HIS A 18 -17.46 12.60 -1.05
N LEU A 19 -18.02 13.10 0.06
CA LEU A 19 -17.22 13.56 1.23
C LEU A 19 -16.57 12.43 2.04
N HIS A 20 -17.00 11.17 1.86
CA HIS A 20 -16.38 10.03 2.56
C HIS A 20 -15.13 9.49 1.84
N LEU A 21 -14.88 9.92 0.60
CA LEU A 21 -13.68 9.55 -0.15
C LEU A 21 -12.47 10.45 0.14
N ILE A 22 -12.64 11.52 0.94
CA ILE A 22 -11.58 12.50 1.22
C ILE A 22 -10.74 12.09 2.46
N ALA A 23 -11.27 11.22 3.33
CA ALA A 23 -10.54 10.79 4.54
C ALA A 23 -9.44 9.73 4.30
N LEU A 24 -9.35 9.16 3.09
CA LEU A 24 -8.29 8.20 2.71
C LEU A 24 -7.04 8.89 2.15
N GLY A 25 -7.10 10.21 1.92
CA GLY A 25 -6.04 10.99 1.31
C GLY A 25 -4.98 11.54 2.27
N LEU A 26 -5.05 11.32 3.59
CA LEU A 26 -4.05 11.88 4.51
C LEU A 26 -3.27 10.87 5.37
N ALA A 27 -3.78 9.64 5.55
CA ALA A 27 -3.03 8.58 6.25
C ALA A 27 -2.26 7.65 5.28
N VAL A 28 -2.66 7.57 4.00
CA VAL A 28 -1.96 6.84 2.93
C VAL A 28 -1.08 7.77 2.07
N ALA A 29 -1.27 9.09 2.16
CA ALA A 29 -0.60 10.05 1.29
C ALA A 29 0.87 10.34 1.62
N VAL A 30 1.47 9.71 2.64
CA VAL A 30 2.92 9.89 2.88
C VAL A 30 3.78 8.70 2.45
N ALA A 31 3.20 7.52 2.27
CA ALA A 31 3.82 6.49 1.43
C ALA A 31 3.77 6.93 -0.05
N ALA A 32 2.68 7.61 -0.45
CA ALA A 32 2.57 8.25 -1.75
C ALA A 32 3.55 9.42 -1.94
N PHE A 33 4.02 10.12 -0.91
CA PHE A 33 4.95 11.23 -1.15
C PHE A 33 6.34 10.75 -1.60
N VAL A 34 6.80 9.58 -1.15
CA VAL A 34 8.09 9.02 -1.61
C VAL A 34 7.98 8.45 -3.03
N VAL A 35 6.82 7.86 -3.38
CA VAL A 35 6.58 7.31 -4.74
C VAL A 35 6.17 8.40 -5.74
N ALA A 36 5.29 9.34 -5.38
CA ALA A 36 4.85 10.45 -6.22
C ALA A 36 5.95 11.48 -6.45
N TRP A 37 6.81 11.76 -5.46
CA TRP A 37 7.97 12.64 -5.67
C TRP A 37 9.05 12.00 -6.56
N LEU A 38 9.13 10.66 -6.60
CA LEU A 38 9.99 9.94 -7.54
C LEU A 38 9.43 9.92 -8.98
N LEU A 39 8.12 10.11 -9.17
CA LEU A 39 7.46 10.17 -10.48
C LEU A 39 7.30 11.60 -11.01
N ALA A 40 7.37 12.62 -10.15
CA ALA A 40 7.29 14.03 -10.54
C ALA A 40 8.49 14.53 -11.38
N SER A 41 9.53 13.70 -11.59
CA SER A 41 10.63 14.01 -12.53
C SER A 41 10.49 13.33 -13.90
N GLY A 42 9.35 12.71 -14.23
CA GLY A 42 9.10 12.13 -15.55
C GLY A 42 7.61 12.07 -15.87
N GLY A 43 7.11 13.06 -16.62
CA GLY A 43 5.72 13.11 -17.05
C GLY A 43 5.35 11.97 -18.01
N SER A 44 4.18 11.38 -17.81
CA SER A 44 3.38 10.69 -18.84
C SER A 44 1.96 10.49 -18.32
N SER A 45 1.00 11.00 -19.09
CA SER A 45 -0.44 10.88 -18.85
C SER A 45 -0.90 9.46 -19.16
N GLY A 46 -1.09 8.63 -18.13
CA GLY A 46 -1.67 7.29 -18.25
C GLY A 46 -3.15 7.31 -17.85
N THR A 47 -4.00 6.68 -18.66
CA THR A 47 -5.41 6.38 -18.37
C THR A 47 -5.55 5.72 -16.98
N PRO A 48 -6.61 6.03 -16.19
CA PRO A 48 -6.80 5.42 -14.88
C PRO A 48 -7.04 3.91 -15.04
N SER A 49 -6.04 3.11 -14.73
CA SER A 49 -6.22 1.66 -14.57
C SER A 49 -7.11 1.46 -13.36
N ALA A 50 -8.27 0.82 -13.56
CA ALA A 50 -9.24 0.56 -12.51
C ALA A 50 -8.60 -0.31 -11.43
N ASN A 51 -8.36 0.27 -10.24
CA ASN A 51 -7.96 -0.51 -9.08
C ASN A 51 -9.15 -1.39 -8.67
N SER A 52 -8.92 -2.69 -8.52
CA SER A 52 -9.86 -3.54 -7.80
C SER A 52 -9.93 -3.05 -6.36
N GLY A 53 -11.15 -2.77 -5.90
CA GLY A 53 -11.38 -2.34 -4.53
C GLY A 53 -10.98 -3.41 -3.49
N PRO A 54 -10.92 -3.05 -2.21
CA PRO A 54 -10.59 -3.97 -1.14
C PRO A 54 -11.56 -5.16 -1.09
N LYS A 55 -11.03 -6.38 -1.12
CA LYS A 55 -11.84 -7.61 -1.02
C LYS A 55 -11.22 -8.60 -0.03
N ILE A 56 -12.05 -9.21 0.81
CA ILE A 56 -11.62 -10.37 1.61
C ILE A 56 -11.44 -11.56 0.67
N VAL A 57 -10.31 -12.24 0.78
CA VAL A 57 -9.98 -13.44 0.01
C VAL A 57 -9.50 -14.56 0.94
N SER A 58 -9.76 -15.80 0.56
CA SER A 58 -9.13 -16.96 1.19
C SER A 58 -7.65 -17.04 0.83
N GLN A 59 -6.88 -17.81 1.59
CA GLN A 59 -5.48 -18.10 1.24
C GLN A 59 -5.37 -18.69 -0.17
N ALA A 60 -6.23 -19.66 -0.53
CA ALA A 60 -6.22 -20.29 -1.84
C ALA A 60 -6.52 -19.29 -2.98
N GLN A 61 -7.47 -18.37 -2.76
CA GLN A 61 -7.77 -17.30 -3.73
C GLN A 61 -6.60 -16.34 -3.88
N LEU A 62 -5.91 -16.02 -2.79
CA LEU A 62 -4.73 -15.17 -2.82
C LEU A 62 -3.55 -15.84 -3.55
N GLN A 63 -3.32 -17.13 -3.33
CA GLN A 63 -2.31 -17.92 -4.04
C GLN A 63 -2.62 -18.03 -5.53
N HIS A 64 -3.88 -18.34 -5.88
CA HIS A 64 -4.32 -18.35 -7.28
C HIS A 64 -4.15 -16.99 -7.95
N PHE A 65 -4.49 -15.90 -7.26
CA PHE A 65 -4.26 -14.54 -7.75
C PHE A 65 -2.77 -14.27 -7.98
N ALA A 66 -1.90 -14.59 -7.01
CA ALA A 66 -0.46 -14.40 -7.15
C ALA A 66 0.13 -15.20 -8.31
N GLY A 67 -0.31 -16.45 -8.50
CA GLY A 67 0.12 -17.30 -9.63
C GLY A 67 -0.37 -16.85 -11.01
N SER A 68 -1.30 -15.90 -11.07
CA SER A 68 -1.79 -15.32 -12.33
C SER A 68 -0.96 -14.14 -12.84
N LEU A 69 0.03 -13.69 -12.08
CA LEU A 69 0.87 -12.53 -12.40
C LEU A 69 2.27 -12.96 -12.82
N ASP A 70 2.88 -12.18 -13.74
CA ASP A 70 4.26 -12.39 -14.19
C ASP A 70 5.32 -11.89 -13.19
N HIS A 71 4.87 -11.29 -12.09
CA HIS A 71 5.72 -10.78 -11.02
C HIS A 71 5.27 -11.35 -9.67
N PRO A 72 6.19 -11.51 -8.69
CA PRO A 72 5.81 -12.03 -7.39
C PRO A 72 4.86 -11.08 -6.65
N VAL A 73 4.05 -11.66 -5.77
CA VAL A 73 3.33 -10.95 -4.71
C VAL A 73 3.91 -11.40 -3.39
N TYR A 74 4.26 -10.46 -2.51
CA TYR A 74 4.81 -10.75 -1.19
C TYR A 74 3.75 -10.75 -0.09
N TRP A 75 4.01 -11.54 0.94
CA TRP A 75 3.21 -11.64 2.16
C TRP A 75 4.08 -12.17 3.33
N VAL A 76 3.49 -12.39 4.50
CA VAL A 76 4.17 -13.02 5.66
C VAL A 76 3.66 -14.43 5.96
N GLY A 77 3.03 -15.08 4.97
CA GLY A 77 2.44 -16.39 5.14
C GLY A 77 1.09 -16.39 5.86
N PRO A 78 0.55 -17.59 6.14
CA PRO A 78 -0.75 -17.74 6.80
C PRO A 78 -0.72 -17.29 8.27
N LYS A 79 -1.81 -16.69 8.75
CA LYS A 79 -1.96 -16.30 10.16
C LYS A 79 -3.29 -16.74 10.74
N HIS A 80 -3.25 -17.57 11.78
CA HIS A 80 -4.45 -18.05 12.46
C HIS A 80 -5.26 -16.89 13.07
N GLY A 81 -6.58 -16.90 12.88
CA GLY A 81 -7.48 -15.85 13.37
C GLY A 81 -7.49 -14.57 12.52
N PHE A 82 -6.90 -14.61 11.33
CA PHE A 82 -6.87 -13.48 10.39
C PHE A 82 -7.50 -13.86 9.04
N SER A 83 -8.14 -12.87 8.43
CA SER A 83 -8.54 -12.84 7.02
C SER A 83 -7.54 -12.01 6.21
N TYR A 84 -7.44 -12.28 4.91
CA TYR A 84 -6.62 -11.48 3.99
C TYR A 84 -7.51 -10.56 3.19
N GLU A 85 -7.19 -9.27 3.20
CA GLU A 85 -7.74 -8.34 2.24
C GLU A 85 -6.74 -8.15 1.10
N LEU A 86 -7.24 -8.29 -0.12
CA LEU A 86 -6.52 -8.03 -1.35
C LEU A 86 -7.04 -6.74 -1.99
N THR A 87 -6.12 -5.84 -2.33
CA THR A 87 -6.38 -4.69 -3.22
C THR A 87 -5.33 -4.74 -4.33
N SER A 88 -5.72 -4.59 -5.59
CA SER A 88 -4.75 -4.57 -6.70
C SER A 88 -5.14 -3.66 -7.85
N GLY A 89 -4.14 -3.14 -8.56
CA GLY A 89 -4.30 -2.37 -9.79
C GLY A 89 -3.05 -1.56 -10.13
N SER A 90 -2.87 -1.23 -11.41
CA SER A 90 -1.77 -0.39 -11.89
C SER A 90 -0.37 -0.90 -11.46
N GLY A 91 -0.13 -2.21 -11.51
CA GLY A 91 1.14 -2.82 -11.07
C GLY A 91 1.33 -2.83 -9.55
N ARG A 92 0.27 -2.62 -8.76
CA ARG A 92 0.33 -2.60 -7.29
C ARG A 92 -0.55 -3.68 -6.73
N VAL A 93 -0.05 -4.38 -5.73
CA VAL A 93 -0.78 -5.41 -4.99
C VAL A 93 -0.56 -5.17 -3.51
N TRP A 94 -1.64 -5.08 -2.74
CA TRP A 94 -1.60 -5.02 -1.29
C TRP A 94 -2.29 -6.24 -0.68
N VAL A 95 -1.59 -6.89 0.24
CA VAL A 95 -2.10 -7.95 1.10
C VAL A 95 -2.16 -7.41 2.51
N ARG A 96 -3.37 -7.25 3.05
CA ARG A 96 -3.60 -6.73 4.40
C ARG A 96 -4.16 -7.82 5.31
N TYR A 97 -3.59 -7.93 6.51
CA TYR A 97 -3.95 -8.93 7.50
C TYR A 97 -4.98 -8.35 8.47
N LEU A 98 -6.21 -8.84 8.39
CA LEU A 98 -7.34 -8.36 9.18
C LEU A 98 -7.71 -9.38 10.26
N PRO A 99 -7.76 -9.01 11.55
CA PRO A 99 -8.31 -9.87 12.58
C PRO A 99 -9.73 -10.34 12.24
N ALA A 100 -10.12 -11.52 12.73
CA ALA A 100 -11.47 -12.05 12.55
C ALA A 100 -12.55 -11.00 12.92
N GLY A 101 -13.56 -10.86 12.07
CA GLY A 101 -14.65 -9.90 12.23
C GLY A 101 -14.38 -8.49 11.66
N VAL A 102 -13.17 -8.19 11.20
CA VAL A 102 -12.87 -6.92 10.52
C VAL A 102 -13.24 -7.01 9.04
N THR A 103 -13.97 -6.00 8.54
CA THR A 103 -14.43 -5.93 7.15
C THR A 103 -13.35 -5.40 6.22
N ALA A 104 -13.43 -5.77 4.94
CA ALA A 104 -12.60 -5.16 3.91
C ALA A 104 -12.82 -3.64 3.86
N GLY A 105 -11.76 -2.89 3.59
CA GLY A 105 -11.76 -1.44 3.52
C GLY A 105 -11.74 -0.72 4.87
N ASP A 106 -11.57 -1.41 6.01
CA ASP A 106 -11.45 -0.75 7.32
C ASP A 106 -10.35 0.32 7.27
N PRO A 107 -10.64 1.60 7.58
CA PRO A 107 -9.72 2.71 7.33
C PRO A 107 -8.60 2.82 8.37
N ARG A 108 -8.63 2.03 9.45
CA ARG A 108 -7.63 2.14 10.51
C ARG A 108 -6.25 1.70 10.02
N ALA A 109 -5.23 2.46 10.38
CA ALA A 109 -3.82 2.12 10.14
C ALA A 109 -3.27 1.10 11.17
N SER A 110 -4.12 0.20 11.69
CA SER A 110 -3.80 -0.72 12.78
C SER A 110 -3.52 -2.15 12.31
N PHE A 111 -3.20 -2.34 11.03
CA PHE A 111 -3.07 -3.67 10.42
C PHE A 111 -1.71 -3.83 9.73
N LEU A 112 -1.22 -5.06 9.70
CA LEU A 112 -0.07 -5.42 8.86
C LEU A 112 -0.49 -5.36 7.39
N VAL A 113 0.30 -4.66 6.57
CA VAL A 113 0.10 -4.55 5.12
C VAL A 113 1.41 -4.86 4.41
N ILE A 114 1.33 -5.74 3.43
CA ILE A 114 2.44 -6.04 2.53
C ILE A 114 2.06 -5.50 1.15
N GLY A 115 2.78 -4.47 0.71
CA GLY A 115 2.64 -3.89 -0.62
C GLY A 115 3.70 -4.46 -1.56
N THR A 116 3.30 -4.94 -2.72
CA THR A 116 4.22 -5.28 -3.81
C THR A 116 3.93 -4.37 -5.00
N TYR A 117 4.96 -3.67 -5.46
CA TYR A 117 4.89 -2.67 -6.51
C TYR A 117 5.75 -3.14 -7.68
N GLU A 118 5.13 -3.44 -8.81
CA GLU A 118 5.80 -3.54 -10.09
C GLU A 118 6.43 -2.17 -10.39
N GLN A 119 7.75 -2.15 -10.40
CA GLN A 119 8.53 -0.93 -10.54
C GLN A 119 9.84 -1.25 -11.25
N PRO A 120 10.00 -0.81 -12.50
CA PRO A 120 11.28 -0.87 -13.18
C PRO A 120 12.38 -0.20 -12.35
N HIS A 121 13.54 -0.86 -12.30
CA HIS A 121 14.72 -0.38 -11.58
C HIS A 121 14.50 -0.15 -10.07
N ALA A 122 13.56 -0.86 -9.44
CA ALA A 122 13.25 -0.75 -8.01
C ALA A 122 14.50 -0.73 -7.11
N TYR A 123 15.42 -1.67 -7.29
CA TYR A 123 16.66 -1.73 -6.51
C TYR A 123 17.55 -0.50 -6.69
N ALA A 124 17.66 0.02 -7.91
CA ALA A 124 18.42 1.25 -8.16
C ALA A 124 17.74 2.45 -7.49
N ASN A 125 16.41 2.49 -7.47
CA ASN A 125 15.63 3.54 -6.82
C ASN A 125 15.82 3.50 -5.29
N LEU A 126 15.79 2.31 -4.68
CA LEU A 126 16.12 2.08 -3.27
C LEU A 126 17.55 2.51 -2.93
N LYS A 127 18.54 2.18 -3.77
CA LYS A 127 19.92 2.66 -3.61
C LYS A 127 20.06 4.18 -3.65
N ARG A 128 19.20 4.89 -4.40
CA ARG A 128 19.18 6.36 -4.36
C ARG A 128 18.52 6.87 -3.08
N ALA A 129 17.49 6.17 -2.59
CA ALA A 129 16.81 6.53 -1.35
C ALA A 129 17.74 6.49 -0.12
N THR A 130 18.74 5.60 -0.08
CA THR A 130 19.71 5.52 1.03
C THR A 130 20.48 6.82 1.28
N LYS A 131 20.59 7.69 0.26
CA LYS A 131 21.29 8.97 0.35
C LYS A 131 20.45 10.08 1.00
N ARG A 132 19.15 9.82 1.23
CA ARG A 132 18.25 10.83 1.80
C ARG A 132 18.45 10.95 3.32
N PRO A 133 18.33 12.16 3.90
CA PRO A 133 18.36 12.34 5.34
C PRO A 133 17.36 11.44 6.08
N GLY A 134 17.78 10.88 7.20
CA GLY A 134 16.96 9.98 8.01
C GLY A 134 16.79 8.56 7.44
N SER A 135 17.43 8.23 6.32
CA SER A 135 17.39 6.87 5.79
C SER A 135 18.24 5.92 6.61
N VAL A 136 17.65 4.81 7.01
CA VAL A 136 18.34 3.68 7.64
C VAL A 136 18.30 2.52 6.66
N THR A 137 19.45 1.87 6.48
CA THR A 137 19.65 0.86 5.46
C THR A 137 20.27 -0.40 6.07
N ARG A 138 19.85 -1.57 5.60
CA ARG A 138 20.48 -2.86 5.90
C ARG A 138 20.55 -3.73 4.65
N ALA A 139 21.65 -4.46 4.50
CA ALA A 139 21.69 -5.57 3.55
C ALA A 139 20.79 -6.70 4.06
N ILE A 140 20.12 -7.37 3.14
CA ILE A 140 19.34 -8.59 3.41
C ILE A 140 19.86 -9.72 2.50
N ALA A 141 19.27 -10.91 2.61
CA ALA A 141 19.63 -12.07 1.77
C ALA A 141 19.62 -11.73 0.26
N ASP A 142 20.28 -12.55 -0.55
CA ASP A 142 20.31 -12.42 -2.01
C ASP A 142 20.77 -11.05 -2.54
N ARG A 143 21.65 -10.39 -1.77
CA ARG A 143 22.16 -9.03 -2.01
C ARG A 143 21.05 -7.97 -2.04
N GLY A 144 19.89 -8.29 -1.45
CA GLY A 144 18.78 -7.37 -1.31
C GLY A 144 19.14 -6.20 -0.41
N LEU A 145 18.34 -5.14 -0.54
CA LEU A 145 18.51 -3.91 0.20
C LEU A 145 17.21 -3.56 0.90
N LEU A 146 17.27 -3.43 2.22
CA LEU A 146 16.21 -2.89 3.06
C LEU A 146 16.49 -1.41 3.35
N VAL A 147 15.48 -0.56 3.21
CA VAL A 147 15.52 0.87 3.54
C VAL A 147 14.25 1.27 4.29
N TYR A 148 14.40 2.07 5.34
CA TYR A 148 13.29 2.78 5.99
C TYR A 148 13.73 4.17 6.43
N ASN A 149 12.78 5.05 6.74
CA ASN A 149 13.08 6.38 7.27
C ASN A 149 12.92 6.38 8.80
N ALA A 150 13.91 6.86 9.54
CA ALA A 150 13.89 6.93 11.01
C ALA A 150 12.73 7.77 11.57
N GLN A 151 12.23 8.75 10.81
CA GLN A 151 11.07 9.59 11.17
C GLN A 151 9.73 8.90 10.87
N ARG A 152 9.73 7.85 10.04
CA ARG A 152 8.55 7.06 9.66
C ARG A 152 8.89 5.57 9.66
N PRO A 153 9.21 4.99 10.83
CA PRO A 153 9.87 3.68 10.89
C PRO A 153 8.90 2.50 10.79
N THR A 154 7.59 2.74 10.64
CA THR A 154 6.54 1.73 10.52
C THR A 154 6.40 1.14 9.12
N SER A 155 6.98 1.77 8.09
CA SER A 155 7.09 1.22 6.74
C SER A 155 8.55 0.91 6.41
N VAL A 156 8.79 -0.33 6.00
CA VAL A 156 10.09 -0.84 5.58
C VAL A 156 10.01 -1.25 4.12
N TYR A 157 10.96 -0.81 3.31
CA TYR A 157 10.98 -1.09 1.88
C TYR A 157 12.16 -1.98 1.52
N PHE A 158 11.97 -2.94 0.61
CA PHE A 158 13.09 -3.71 0.09
C PHE A 158 12.91 -4.11 -1.38
N SER A 159 14.04 -4.46 -2.01
CA SER A 159 14.11 -5.02 -3.36
C SER A 159 15.45 -5.74 -3.55
N TYR A 160 15.61 -6.41 -4.68
CA TYR A 160 16.79 -7.21 -5.05
C TYR A 160 17.40 -6.72 -6.37
N PRO A 161 18.71 -6.91 -6.59
CA PRO A 161 19.34 -6.58 -7.87
C PRO A 161 18.61 -7.24 -9.05
N GLY A 162 18.26 -6.46 -10.07
CA GLY A 162 17.56 -6.94 -11.27
C GLY A 162 16.05 -7.14 -11.12
N ALA A 163 15.50 -7.06 -9.90
CA ALA A 163 14.07 -7.19 -9.68
C ALA A 163 13.31 -6.02 -10.32
N GLY A 164 12.22 -6.35 -11.03
CA GLY A 164 11.23 -5.41 -11.54
C GLY A 164 10.20 -4.98 -10.50
N TYR A 165 10.49 -5.13 -9.21
CA TYR A 165 9.54 -4.85 -8.13
C TYR A 165 10.18 -4.30 -6.86
N GLN A 166 9.39 -3.55 -6.10
CA GLN A 166 9.68 -3.10 -4.73
C GLN A 166 8.63 -3.68 -3.79
N VAL A 167 9.04 -4.07 -2.59
CA VAL A 167 8.13 -4.51 -1.51
C VAL A 167 8.14 -3.48 -0.40
N GLU A 168 6.96 -3.21 0.17
CA GLU A 168 6.77 -2.47 1.41
C GLU A 168 6.15 -3.39 2.46
N VAL A 169 6.70 -3.35 3.67
CA VAL A 169 6.12 -3.96 4.87
C VAL A 169 5.74 -2.84 5.81
N PHE A 170 4.45 -2.62 5.96
CA PHE A 170 3.90 -1.72 6.97
C PHE A 170 3.37 -2.52 8.15
N ALA A 171 3.77 -2.13 9.37
CA ALA A 171 3.15 -2.63 10.59
C ALA A 171 2.94 -1.47 11.58
N PRO A 172 1.91 -1.55 12.45
CA PRO A 172 1.71 -0.55 13.51
C PRO A 172 2.92 -0.39 14.45
N SER A 173 3.73 -1.46 14.58
CA SER A 173 5.02 -1.43 15.27
C SER A 173 6.17 -1.39 14.27
N ALA A 174 7.04 -0.40 14.40
CA ALA A 174 8.27 -0.28 13.62
C ALA A 174 9.21 -1.47 13.82
N GLU A 175 9.24 -2.04 15.02
CA GLU A 175 10.03 -3.24 15.30
C GLU A 175 9.50 -4.43 14.51
N THR A 176 8.18 -4.65 14.53
CA THR A 176 7.52 -5.72 13.77
C THR A 176 7.77 -5.59 12.27
N ALA A 177 7.62 -4.38 11.70
CA ALA A 177 7.87 -4.16 10.28
C ALA A 177 9.31 -4.55 9.88
N ARG A 178 10.30 -4.22 10.72
CA ARG A 178 11.71 -4.56 10.49
C ARG A 178 11.99 -6.04 10.70
N SER A 179 11.49 -6.63 11.78
CA SER A 179 11.77 -8.03 12.12
C SER A 179 11.26 -8.98 11.04
N LEU A 180 10.06 -8.73 10.52
CA LEU A 180 9.46 -9.54 9.44
C LEU A 180 10.33 -9.60 8.17
N VAL A 181 11.04 -8.53 7.85
CA VAL A 181 11.94 -8.52 6.68
C VAL A 181 13.31 -9.12 7.04
N LEU A 182 13.88 -8.73 8.19
CA LEU A 182 15.22 -9.18 8.60
C LEU A 182 15.27 -10.67 8.93
N ALA A 183 14.17 -11.25 9.43
CA ALA A 183 14.04 -12.69 9.69
C ALA A 183 13.72 -13.51 8.43
N GLY A 184 13.48 -12.87 7.28
CA GLY A 184 13.09 -13.56 6.05
C GLY A 184 11.65 -14.09 6.04
N GLU A 185 10.80 -13.63 6.96
CA GLU A 185 9.39 -14.03 7.05
C GLU A 185 8.54 -13.39 5.94
N THR A 186 8.99 -12.27 5.37
CA THR A 186 8.36 -11.64 4.21
C THR A 186 8.85 -12.28 2.92
N ALA A 187 8.03 -13.15 2.33
CA ALA A 187 8.41 -13.99 1.18
C ALA A 187 7.39 -13.87 0.04
N PRO A 188 7.72 -14.32 -1.18
CA PRO A 188 6.74 -14.48 -2.24
C PRO A 188 5.65 -15.49 -1.86
N ILE A 189 4.43 -15.24 -2.32
CA ILE A 189 3.33 -16.21 -2.30
C ILE A 189 3.67 -17.34 -3.28
N LYS A 190 3.47 -18.58 -2.83
CA LYS A 190 3.65 -19.80 -3.63
C LYS A 190 2.31 -20.48 -3.86
#